data_AF-A0A1W2E885-F1
#
_entry.id   AF-A0A1W2E885-F1
#
_cell.length_a   1.000
_cell.length_b   1.000
_cell.length_c   1.000
_cell.angle_alpha   90.00
_cell.angle_beta   90.00
_cell.angle_gamma   90.00
#
_symmetry.space_group_name_H-M   'P 1'
#
loop_
_entity.id
_entity.type
_entity.pdbx_description
1 polymer ?
#
loop_
_entity_poly.entity_id
_entity_poly.type
_entity_poly.pdbx_seq_one_letter_code
_entity_poly.pdbx_strand_id
1 'polypeptide(L)'
;MKNIKFLKICNDFGMNCLRNSPLINIHKWKIWNGLVQLAMLLSISAALNMVFFYCTKMFWELYAFTPMGQQFFGMYPAASFAISDFLDLDVMMFSMEIVVSTFVFCLFISILLKLCYVLRYFYLPRQLLGRLILFGVPLAAMLAGQIQEYYGLEYWNIAFAAALFPTLILFSGCFKFSHEQIPEIGNIIRDVLHIVIKIFDFFKDQSHGK
;
A
#
# COMPACT_ATOMS: atom_id res chain seq x y z
N MET A 1 9.65 -15.18 -52.06
CA MET A 1 8.91 -16.22 -51.28
C MET A 1 9.67 -16.80 -50.07
N LYS A 2 10.96 -16.49 -49.82
CA LYS A 2 11.73 -17.06 -48.67
C LYS A 2 11.45 -16.43 -47.29
N ASN A 3 10.91 -15.20 -47.19
CA ASN A 3 10.74 -14.50 -45.91
C ASN A 3 9.64 -15.06 -44.98
N ILE A 4 8.64 -15.78 -45.51
CA ILE A 4 7.48 -16.23 -44.70
C ILE A 4 7.86 -17.43 -43.80
N LYS A 5 8.80 -18.28 -44.22
CA LYS A 5 9.26 -19.42 -43.40
C LYS A 5 10.09 -18.97 -42.19
N PHE A 6 10.85 -17.88 -42.31
CA PHE A 6 11.72 -17.40 -41.23
C PHE A 6 10.91 -16.81 -40.06
N LEU A 7 9.84 -16.08 -40.38
CA LEU A 7 8.92 -15.51 -39.38
C LEU A 7 8.22 -16.57 -38.54
N LYS A 8 7.84 -17.71 -39.14
CA LYS A 8 7.16 -18.80 -38.42
C LYS A 8 8.09 -19.54 -37.45
N ILE A 9 9.35 -19.76 -37.86
CA ILE A 9 10.37 -20.40 -37.02
C ILE A 9 10.76 -19.49 -35.84
N CYS A 10 10.90 -18.18 -36.07
CA CYS A 10 11.15 -17.23 -34.98
C CYS A 10 10.00 -17.21 -33.95
N ASN A 11 8.75 -17.28 -34.40
CA ASN A 11 7.59 -17.23 -33.51
C ASN A 11 7.45 -18.50 -32.65
N ASP A 12 7.70 -19.68 -33.23
CA ASP A 12 7.64 -20.96 -32.50
C ASP A 12 8.82 -21.15 -31.54
N PHE A 13 10.02 -20.67 -31.90
CA PHE A 13 11.20 -20.79 -31.04
C PHE A 13 11.14 -19.80 -29.86
N GLY A 14 10.63 -18.58 -30.09
CA GLY A 14 10.46 -17.58 -29.04
C GLY A 14 9.43 -17.98 -27.98
N MET A 15 8.27 -18.50 -28.38
CA MET A 15 7.20 -18.83 -27.43
C MET A 15 7.49 -20.06 -26.56
N ASN A 16 8.13 -21.11 -27.10
CA ASN A 16 8.41 -22.32 -26.33
C ASN A 16 9.60 -22.15 -25.36
N CYS A 17 10.61 -21.36 -25.71
CA CYS A 17 11.71 -21.03 -24.79
C CYS A 17 11.25 -20.14 -23.64
N LEU A 18 10.34 -19.18 -23.88
CA LEU A 18 9.80 -18.35 -22.81
C LEU A 18 8.95 -19.17 -21.85
N ARG A 19 8.04 -20.01 -22.36
CA ARG A 19 7.03 -20.72 -21.55
C ARG A 19 7.59 -21.67 -20.47
N ASN A 20 8.74 -22.29 -20.71
CA ASN A 20 9.39 -23.23 -19.78
C ASN A 20 10.71 -22.71 -19.19
N SER A 21 11.01 -21.42 -19.34
CA SER A 21 12.21 -20.86 -18.75
C SER A 21 12.15 -20.91 -17.21
N PRO A 22 13.21 -21.39 -16.52
CA PRO A 22 13.26 -21.43 -15.05
C PRO A 22 13.06 -20.04 -14.41
N LEU A 23 13.31 -18.97 -15.18
CA LEU A 23 13.09 -17.58 -14.79
C LEU A 23 11.61 -17.27 -14.48
N ILE A 24 10.65 -17.83 -15.23
CA ILE A 24 9.22 -17.60 -14.96
C ILE A 24 8.81 -18.23 -13.64
N ASN A 25 9.31 -19.43 -13.34
CA ASN A 25 9.00 -20.10 -12.08
C ASN A 25 9.55 -19.30 -10.89
N ILE A 26 10.80 -18.83 -10.97
CA ILE A 26 11.41 -17.99 -9.91
C ILE A 26 10.57 -16.71 -9.68
N HIS A 27 10.10 -16.06 -10.75
CA HIS A 27 9.31 -14.84 -10.62
C HIS A 27 7.94 -15.11 -9.97
N LYS A 28 7.26 -16.20 -10.35
CA LYS A 28 6.00 -16.62 -9.72
C LYS A 28 6.15 -16.87 -8.23
N TRP A 29 7.21 -17.59 -7.82
CA TRP A 29 7.48 -17.86 -6.40
C TRP A 29 7.74 -16.58 -5.62
N LYS A 30 8.47 -15.61 -6.19
CA LYS A 30 8.73 -14.32 -5.55
C LYS A 30 7.45 -13.49 -5.34
N ILE A 31 6.56 -13.47 -6.34
CA ILE A 31 5.27 -12.77 -6.24
C ILE A 31 4.39 -13.45 -5.18
N TRP A 32 4.32 -14.77 -5.19
CA TRP A 32 3.51 -15.53 -4.25
C TRP A 32 3.94 -15.32 -2.80
N ASN A 33 5.24 -15.38 -2.52
CA ASN A 33 5.77 -15.10 -1.18
C ASN A 33 5.46 -13.68 -0.72
N GLY A 34 5.53 -12.70 -1.63
CA GLY A 34 5.15 -11.33 -1.34
C GLY A 34 3.66 -11.20 -0.99
N LEU A 35 2.77 -11.84 -1.76
CA LEU A 35 1.34 -11.84 -1.50
C LEU A 35 1.00 -12.45 -0.14
N VAL A 36 1.62 -13.59 0.19
CA VAL A 36 1.45 -14.23 1.50
C VAL A 36 1.91 -13.31 2.62
N GLN A 37 3.05 -12.64 2.45
CA GLN A 37 3.56 -11.69 3.44
C GLN A 37 2.62 -10.48 3.64
N LEU A 38 2.03 -9.96 2.56
CA LEU A 38 1.02 -8.89 2.65
C LEU A 38 -0.26 -9.35 3.35
N ALA A 39 -0.75 -10.55 3.01
CA ALA A 39 -1.92 -11.12 3.66
C ALA A 39 -1.69 -11.33 5.16
N MET A 40 -0.52 -11.82 5.55
CA MET A 40 -0.12 -11.91 6.96
C MET A 40 -0.10 -10.53 7.62
N LEU A 41 0.55 -9.54 7.00
CA LEU A 41 0.64 -8.18 7.53
C LEU A 41 -0.75 -7.55 7.71
N LEU A 42 -1.65 -7.74 6.75
CA LEU A 42 -3.04 -7.25 6.80
C LEU A 42 -3.86 -7.96 7.89
N SER A 43 -3.69 -9.27 8.05
CA SER A 43 -4.37 -10.01 9.13
C SER A 43 -3.88 -9.58 10.53
N ILE A 44 -2.58 -9.37 10.68
CA ILE A 44 -1.97 -8.91 11.94
C ILE A 44 -2.39 -7.47 12.25
N SER A 45 -2.39 -6.58 11.25
CA SER A 45 -2.83 -5.20 11.45
C SER A 45 -4.31 -5.12 11.79
N ALA A 46 -5.17 -5.93 11.15
CA ALA A 46 -6.59 -6.03 11.48
C ALA A 46 -6.80 -6.47 12.93
N ALA A 47 -6.11 -7.54 13.37
CA ALA A 47 -6.20 -8.03 14.74
C ALA A 47 -5.71 -6.98 15.75
N LEU A 48 -4.55 -6.34 15.49
CA LEU A 48 -4.02 -5.29 16.36
C LEU A 48 -4.95 -4.07 16.44
N ASN A 49 -5.54 -3.67 15.31
CA ASN A 49 -6.46 -2.55 15.25
C ASN A 49 -7.77 -2.86 16.00
N MET A 50 -8.30 -4.08 15.88
CA MET A 50 -9.44 -4.54 16.68
C MET A 50 -9.12 -4.45 18.18
N VAL A 51 -8.00 -5.02 18.62
CA VAL A 51 -7.58 -4.97 20.03
C VAL A 51 -7.45 -3.52 20.50
N PHE A 52 -6.86 -2.65 19.70
CA PHE A 52 -6.72 -1.23 20.01
C PHE A 52 -8.07 -0.52 20.21
N PHE A 53 -9.04 -0.76 19.32
CA PHE A 53 -10.38 -0.19 19.48
C PHE A 53 -11.13 -0.77 20.68
N TYR A 54 -11.04 -2.07 20.94
CA TYR A 54 -11.62 -2.69 22.13
C TYR A 54 -11.03 -2.12 23.43
N CYS A 55 -9.71 -1.95 23.49
CA CYS A 55 -9.07 -1.31 24.65
C CYS A 55 -9.54 0.14 24.80
N THR A 56 -9.67 0.89 23.71
CA THR A 56 -10.16 2.28 23.73
C THR A 56 -11.61 2.34 24.24
N LYS A 57 -12.48 1.43 23.80
CA LYS A 57 -13.86 1.31 24.30
C LYS A 57 -13.87 1.01 25.80
N MET A 58 -13.08 0.04 26.24
CA MET A 58 -12.97 -0.32 27.66
C MET A 58 -12.45 0.86 28.52
N PHE A 59 -11.45 1.60 28.03
CA PHE A 59 -10.93 2.77 28.73
C PHE A 59 -11.95 3.90 28.78
N TRP A 60 -12.75 4.09 27.73
CA TRP A 60 -13.82 5.08 27.71
C TRP A 60 -14.91 4.76 28.73
N GLU A 61 -15.36 3.51 28.79
CA GLU A 61 -16.33 3.06 29.79
C GLU A 61 -15.79 3.23 31.20
N LEU A 62 -14.53 2.84 31.44
CA LEU A 62 -13.89 3.02 32.74
C LEU A 62 -13.78 4.51 33.11
N TYR A 63 -13.45 5.36 32.15
CA TYR A 63 -13.38 6.81 32.34
C TYR A 63 -14.74 7.39 32.73
N ALA A 64 -15.83 6.92 32.15
CA ALA A 64 -17.19 7.36 32.46
C ALA A 64 -17.61 7.11 33.92
N PHE A 65 -17.05 6.08 34.57
CA PHE A 65 -17.28 5.82 36.00
C PHE A 65 -16.50 6.74 36.95
N THR A 66 -15.49 7.46 36.46
CA THR A 66 -14.69 8.37 37.31
C THR A 66 -15.41 9.71 37.54
N PRO A 67 -15.20 10.39 38.68
CA PRO A 67 -15.80 11.71 38.94
C PRO A 67 -15.37 12.76 37.89
N MET A 68 -14.14 12.64 37.37
CA MET A 68 -13.65 13.50 36.29
C MET A 68 -14.40 13.24 34.98
N GLY A 69 -14.68 11.97 34.67
CA GLY A 69 -15.51 11.59 33.53
C GLY A 69 -16.90 12.21 33.62
N GLN A 70 -17.59 12.05 34.75
CA GLN A 70 -18.91 12.65 34.95
C GLN A 70 -18.92 14.18 34.79
N GLN A 71 -17.89 14.86 35.28
CA GLN A 71 -17.71 16.30 35.05
C GLN A 71 -17.51 16.63 33.56
N PHE A 72 -16.73 15.81 32.84
CA PHE A 72 -16.54 15.97 31.40
C PHE A 72 -17.84 15.80 30.61
N PHE A 73 -18.67 14.80 30.92
CA PHE A 73 -20.00 14.62 30.33
C PHE A 73 -20.90 15.85 30.56
N GLY A 74 -20.82 16.46 31.74
CA GLY A 74 -21.57 17.67 32.06
C GLY A 74 -21.07 18.93 31.33
N MET A 75 -19.75 19.07 31.14
CA MET A 75 -19.17 20.23 30.47
C MET A 75 -19.19 20.15 28.94
N TYR A 76 -19.06 18.94 28.36
CA TYR A 76 -18.94 18.72 26.92
C TYR A 76 -19.87 17.61 26.41
N PRO A 77 -21.19 17.78 26.50
CA PRO A 77 -22.15 16.73 26.15
C PRO A 77 -22.04 16.30 24.69
N ALA A 78 -21.93 17.25 23.74
CA ALA A 78 -21.82 16.95 22.31
C ALA A 78 -20.63 16.05 21.96
N ALA A 79 -19.44 16.36 22.49
CA ALA A 79 -18.23 15.55 22.27
C ALA A 79 -18.37 14.16 22.90
N SER A 80 -18.97 14.08 24.08
CA SER A 80 -19.16 12.81 24.77
C SER A 80 -20.15 11.88 24.06
N PHE A 81 -21.22 12.43 23.47
CA PHE A 81 -22.14 11.68 22.62
C PHE A 81 -21.45 11.20 21.35
N ALA A 82 -20.72 12.07 20.66
CA ALA A 82 -20.01 11.67 19.44
C ALA A 82 -18.97 10.57 19.67
N ILE A 83 -18.24 10.60 20.80
CA ILE A 83 -17.30 9.53 21.16
C ILE A 83 -18.04 8.23 21.48
N SER A 84 -19.18 8.31 22.16
CA SER A 84 -19.98 7.13 22.52
C SER A 84 -20.61 6.51 21.26
N ASP A 85 -21.22 7.31 20.39
CA ASP A 85 -21.76 6.88 19.09
C ASP A 85 -20.67 6.23 18.23
N PHE A 86 -19.46 6.80 18.23
CA PHE A 86 -18.31 6.22 17.53
C PHE A 86 -17.88 4.86 18.11
N LEU A 87 -17.89 4.72 19.44
CA LEU A 87 -17.50 3.47 20.11
C LEU A 87 -18.60 2.40 20.11
N ASP A 88 -19.84 2.78 19.80
CA ASP A 88 -20.97 1.87 19.65
C ASP A 88 -21.14 1.31 18.24
N LEU A 89 -20.38 1.82 17.26
CA LEU A 89 -20.22 1.17 15.96
C LEU A 89 -19.67 -0.26 16.14
N ASP A 90 -20.03 -1.16 15.22
CA ASP A 90 -19.50 -2.52 15.19
C ASP A 90 -17.98 -2.47 14.95
N VAL A 91 -17.22 -2.59 16.04
CA VAL A 91 -15.76 -2.52 16.09
C VAL A 91 -15.12 -3.50 15.10
N MET A 92 -15.75 -4.66 14.88
CA MET A 92 -15.21 -5.67 13.97
C MET A 92 -15.33 -5.23 12.51
N MET A 93 -16.52 -4.79 12.10
CA MET A 93 -16.76 -4.32 10.74
C MET A 93 -15.96 -3.05 10.44
N PHE A 94 -15.98 -2.10 11.38
CA PHE A 94 -15.27 -0.83 11.29
C PHE A 94 -13.74 -1.02 11.17
N SER A 95 -13.15 -1.87 12.02
CA SER A 95 -11.71 -2.15 11.97
C SER A 95 -11.28 -2.79 10.65
N MET A 96 -12.07 -3.75 10.14
CA MET A 96 -11.77 -4.40 8.86
C MET A 96 -11.84 -3.42 7.69
N GLU A 97 -12.89 -2.60 7.64
CA GLU A 97 -13.07 -1.62 6.57
C GLU A 97 -11.94 -0.57 6.57
N ILE A 98 -11.57 -0.05 7.75
CA ILE A 98 -10.47 0.91 7.87
C ILE A 98 -9.15 0.27 7.43
N VAL A 99 -8.86 -0.96 7.85
CA VAL A 99 -7.60 -1.63 7.52
C VAL A 99 -7.50 -1.91 6.03
N VAL A 100 -8.59 -2.39 5.41
CA VAL A 100 -8.64 -2.64 3.96
C VAL A 100 -8.50 -1.33 3.19
N SER A 101 -9.24 -0.29 3.56
CA SER A 101 -9.16 1.02 2.91
C SER A 101 -7.74 1.59 3.04
N THR A 102 -7.19 1.60 4.25
CA THR A 102 -5.83 2.05 4.53
C THR A 102 -4.80 1.29 3.70
N PHE A 103 -4.97 -0.01 3.56
CA PHE A 103 -4.08 -0.85 2.77
C PHE A 103 -4.11 -0.48 1.29
N VAL A 104 -5.30 -0.31 0.71
CA VAL A 104 -5.47 0.11 -0.69
C VAL A 104 -4.85 1.48 -0.93
N PHE A 105 -5.10 2.45 -0.04
CA PHE A 105 -4.51 3.79 -0.12
C PHE A 105 -2.98 3.78 0.01
N CYS A 106 -2.45 3.03 0.97
CA CYS A 106 -1.01 2.87 1.14
C CYS A 106 -0.35 2.27 -0.10
N LEU A 107 -0.95 1.23 -0.69
CA LEU A 107 -0.45 0.62 -1.92
C LEU A 107 -0.50 1.60 -3.10
N PHE A 108 -1.64 2.26 -3.29
CA PHE A 108 -1.83 3.21 -4.38
C PHE A 108 -0.80 4.35 -4.32
N ILE A 109 -0.64 4.98 -3.16
CA ILE A 109 0.33 6.06 -2.97
C ILE A 109 1.77 5.54 -3.09
N SER A 110 2.07 4.34 -2.60
CA SER A 110 3.40 3.75 -2.76
C SER A 110 3.75 3.51 -4.23
N ILE A 111 2.78 3.05 -5.03
CA ILE A 111 2.94 2.90 -6.48
C ILE A 111 3.20 4.27 -7.11
N LEU A 112 2.35 5.27 -6.84
CA LEU A 112 2.52 6.62 -7.40
C LEU A 112 3.88 7.25 -7.06
N LEU A 113 4.30 7.18 -5.79
CA LEU A 113 5.59 7.70 -5.35
C LEU A 113 6.78 7.00 -6.04
N LYS A 114 6.62 5.71 -6.34
CA LYS A 114 7.60 4.96 -7.10
C LYS A 114 7.62 5.38 -8.57
N LEU A 115 6.45 5.58 -9.18
CA LEU A 115 6.35 6.02 -10.57
C LEU A 115 6.97 7.42 -10.76
N CYS A 116 6.78 8.33 -9.80
CA CYS A 116 7.31 9.70 -9.84
C CYS A 116 8.80 9.83 -9.46
N TYR A 117 9.52 8.72 -9.18
CA TYR A 117 10.90 8.71 -8.67
C TYR A 117 11.15 9.47 -7.36
N VAL A 118 10.10 10.00 -6.72
CA VAL A 118 10.15 10.74 -5.45
C VAL A 118 10.72 9.85 -4.34
N LEU A 119 10.44 8.55 -4.41
CA LEU A 119 10.94 7.56 -3.46
C LEU A 119 12.47 7.56 -3.39
N ARG A 120 13.18 7.68 -4.52
CA ARG A 120 14.66 7.63 -4.50
C ARG A 120 15.29 8.85 -3.85
N TYR A 121 14.70 10.04 -4.03
CA TYR A 121 15.22 11.29 -3.49
C TYR A 121 14.81 11.54 -2.04
N PHE A 122 13.55 11.27 -1.68
CA PHE A 122 13.03 11.59 -0.35
C PHE A 122 13.07 10.41 0.63
N TYR A 123 12.96 9.17 0.14
CA TYR A 123 12.87 8.01 1.01
C TYR A 123 14.25 7.54 1.47
N LEU A 124 15.20 7.34 0.55
CA LEU A 124 16.51 6.75 0.87
C LEU A 124 17.29 7.46 2.00
N PRO A 125 17.40 8.80 2.05
CA PRO A 125 18.24 9.46 3.05
C PRO A 125 17.58 9.61 4.43
N ARG A 126 16.25 9.46 4.52
CA ARG A 126 15.52 9.68 5.78
C ARG A 126 15.32 8.39 6.57
N GLN A 127 15.45 8.51 7.89
CA GLN A 127 15.10 7.45 8.84
C GLN A 127 13.58 7.13 8.77
N LEU A 128 13.20 5.96 9.29
CA LEU A 128 11.84 5.43 9.24
C LEU A 128 10.80 6.42 9.79
N LEU A 129 11.10 7.10 10.90
CA LEU A 129 10.25 8.13 11.50
C LEU A 129 10.02 9.34 10.58
N GLY A 130 11.07 9.82 9.91
CA GLY A 130 10.95 10.95 8.98
C GLY A 130 10.08 10.62 7.76
N ARG A 131 10.08 9.35 7.33
CA ARG A 131 9.20 8.86 6.25
C ARG A 131 7.75 8.78 6.71
N LEU A 132 7.53 8.30 7.93
CA LEU A 132 6.21 8.21 8.56
C LEU A 132 5.57 9.57 8.75
N ILE A 133 6.32 10.56 9.24
CA ILE A 133 5.77 11.91 9.43
C ILE A 133 5.44 12.56 8.08
N LEU A 134 6.35 12.47 7.09
CA LEU A 134 6.17 13.15 5.82
C LEU A 134 5.04 12.54 4.98
N PHE A 135 4.91 11.20 4.96
CA PHE A 135 3.96 10.52 4.08
C PHE A 135 2.81 9.86 4.83
N GLY A 136 3.05 9.35 6.05
CA GLY A 136 2.02 8.73 6.86
C GLY A 136 0.98 9.72 7.37
N VAL A 137 1.39 10.92 7.82
CA VAL A 137 0.45 11.94 8.33
C VAL A 137 -0.50 12.45 7.25
N PRO A 138 -0.06 12.87 6.04
CA PRO A 138 -0.99 13.25 4.99
C PRO A 138 -1.92 12.12 4.56
N LEU A 139 -1.41 10.88 4.52
CA LEU A 139 -2.18 9.72 4.13
C LEU A 139 -3.26 9.38 5.17
N ALA A 140 -2.93 9.48 6.47
CA ALA A 140 -3.90 9.39 7.55
C ALA A 140 -4.94 10.52 7.49
N ALA A 141 -4.54 11.74 7.15
CA ALA A 141 -5.46 12.87 6.99
C ALA A 141 -6.45 12.65 5.84
N MET A 142 -5.99 12.09 4.71
CA MET A 142 -6.87 11.75 3.59
C MET A 142 -7.87 10.64 3.96
N LEU A 143 -7.42 9.59 4.65
CA LEU A 143 -8.31 8.52 5.13
C LEU A 143 -9.30 9.03 6.18
N ALA A 144 -8.87 9.93 7.06
CA ALA A 144 -9.74 10.56 8.04
C ALA A 144 -10.89 11.31 7.37
N GLY A 145 -10.62 12.03 6.28
CA GLY A 145 -11.66 12.70 5.50
C GLY A 145 -12.69 11.72 4.92
N GLN A 146 -12.23 10.57 4.41
CA GLN A 146 -13.14 9.54 3.90
C GLN A 146 -13.99 8.89 5.00
N ILE A 147 -13.38 8.55 6.13
CA ILE A 147 -14.10 7.99 7.28
C ILE A 147 -15.11 9.00 7.81
N GLN A 148 -14.75 10.28 7.87
CA GLN A 148 -15.63 11.34 8.31
C GLN A 148 -16.87 11.45 7.41
N GLU A 149 -16.69 11.43 6.09
CA GLU A 149 -17.78 11.49 5.12
C GLU A 149 -18.67 10.25 5.17
N TYR A 150 -18.08 9.06 5.30
CA TYR A 150 -18.82 7.80 5.30
C TYR A 150 -19.63 7.56 6.59
N TYR A 151 -19.05 7.91 7.74
CA TYR A 151 -19.66 7.68 9.05
C TYR A 151 -20.36 8.92 9.64
N GLY A 152 -20.30 10.06 8.95
CA GLY A 152 -20.93 11.31 9.40
C GLY A 152 -20.34 11.86 10.70
N LEU A 153 -19.06 11.62 10.97
CA LEU A 153 -18.43 12.03 12.23
C LEU A 153 -18.27 13.56 12.28
N GLU A 154 -18.77 14.18 13.35
CA GLU A 154 -18.67 15.63 13.52
C GLU A 154 -17.22 16.07 13.80
N TYR A 155 -16.45 15.23 14.50
CA TYR A 155 -15.09 15.56 14.95
C TYR A 155 -14.01 14.88 14.11
N TRP A 156 -13.37 15.66 13.25
CA TRP A 156 -12.25 15.21 12.40
C TRP A 156 -11.09 14.59 13.21
N ASN A 157 -10.82 15.09 14.42
CA ASN A 157 -9.73 14.60 15.27
C ASN A 157 -9.86 13.12 15.64
N ILE A 158 -11.09 12.64 15.86
CA ILE A 158 -11.36 11.25 16.23
C ILE A 158 -11.12 10.34 15.01
N ALA A 159 -11.66 10.73 13.86
CA ALA A 159 -11.44 10.04 12.59
C ALA A 159 -9.94 9.98 12.23
N PHE A 160 -9.22 11.08 12.46
CA PHE A 160 -7.77 11.14 12.24
C PHE A 160 -7.00 10.20 13.16
N ALA A 161 -7.28 10.21 14.46
CA ALA A 161 -6.62 9.30 15.40
C ALA A 161 -6.90 7.82 15.07
N ALA A 162 -8.15 7.51 14.71
CA ALA A 162 -8.58 6.18 14.30
C ALA A 162 -7.89 5.69 13.02
N ALA A 163 -7.66 6.57 12.04
CA ALA A 163 -6.94 6.25 10.80
C ALA A 163 -5.41 6.22 10.99
N LEU A 164 -4.88 7.02 11.91
CA LEU A 164 -3.44 7.15 12.14
C LEU A 164 -2.82 5.83 12.60
N PHE A 165 -3.46 5.12 13.53
CA PHE A 165 -2.92 3.87 14.05
C PHE A 165 -2.71 2.78 12.96
N PRO A 166 -3.73 2.38 12.17
CA PRO A 166 -3.57 1.37 11.13
C PRO A 166 -2.68 1.86 9.98
N THR A 167 -2.66 3.15 9.67
CA THR A 167 -1.72 3.70 8.67
C THR A 167 -0.28 3.54 9.11
N LEU A 168 0.07 3.85 10.36
CA LEU A 168 1.44 3.68 10.87
C LEU A 168 1.92 2.22 10.75
N ILE A 169 1.05 1.26 11.05
CA ILE A 169 1.36 -0.18 11.00
C ILE A 169 1.54 -0.64 9.55
N LEU A 170 0.57 -0.34 8.69
CA LEU A 170 0.54 -0.82 7.30
C LEU A 170 1.58 -0.12 6.41
N PHE A 171 1.88 1.16 6.69
CA PHE A 171 2.77 1.97 5.86
C PHE A 171 4.14 1.32 5.67
N SER A 172 4.76 0.81 6.74
CA SER A 172 6.09 0.18 6.65
C SER A 172 6.07 -1.07 5.78
N GLY A 173 5.05 -1.92 5.94
CA GLY A 173 4.87 -3.14 5.15
C GLY A 173 4.60 -2.86 3.67
N CYS A 174 3.68 -1.95 3.37
CA CYS A 174 3.31 -1.60 1.99
C CYS A 174 4.48 -0.98 1.22
N PHE A 175 5.28 -0.12 1.85
CA PHE A 175 6.45 0.47 1.20
C PHE A 175 7.55 -0.55 0.94
N LYS A 176 7.81 -1.45 1.90
CA LYS A 176 8.78 -2.53 1.71
C LYS A 176 8.37 -3.42 0.55
N PHE A 177 7.10 -3.83 0.50
CA PHE A 177 6.56 -4.66 -0.58
C PHE A 177 6.66 -3.97 -1.94
N SER A 178 6.20 -2.72 -2.03
CA SER A 178 6.28 -1.92 -3.26
C SER A 178 7.72 -1.78 -3.74
N HIS A 179 8.68 -1.59 -2.82
CA HIS A 179 10.10 -1.51 -3.16
C HIS A 179 10.63 -2.82 -3.78
N GLU A 180 10.29 -3.98 -3.21
CA GLU A 180 10.81 -5.29 -3.61
C GLU A 180 10.18 -5.89 -4.87
N GLN A 181 8.89 -5.61 -5.11
CA GLN A 181 8.11 -6.27 -6.17
C GLN A 181 8.05 -5.47 -7.46
N ILE A 182 7.93 -4.14 -7.36
CA ILE A 182 7.79 -3.30 -8.55
C ILE A 182 9.21 -2.98 -9.04
N PRO A 183 9.62 -3.27 -10.28
CA PRO A 183 10.88 -2.72 -10.78
C PRO A 183 10.77 -1.19 -10.88
N GLU A 184 11.84 -0.45 -10.59
CA GLU A 184 11.87 0.98 -10.90
C GLU A 184 11.57 1.17 -12.39
N ILE A 185 10.70 2.12 -12.76
CA ILE A 185 10.42 2.42 -14.18
C ILE A 185 11.75 2.63 -14.93
N GLY A 186 12.76 3.21 -14.27
CA GLY A 186 14.06 3.48 -14.87
C GLY A 186 14.78 2.21 -15.33
N ASN A 187 14.58 1.09 -14.62
CA ASN A 187 15.12 -0.20 -15.02
C ASN A 187 14.35 -0.74 -16.23
N ILE A 188 13.02 -0.62 -16.23
CA ILE A 188 12.20 -1.02 -17.39
C ILE A 188 12.62 -0.22 -18.64
N ILE A 189 12.74 1.11 -18.52
CA ILE A 189 13.17 1.97 -19.63
C ILE A 189 14.57 1.57 -20.11
N ARG A 190 15.51 1.31 -19.19
CA ARG A 190 16.87 0.89 -19.54
C ARG A 190 16.88 -0.45 -20.27
N ASP A 191 16.10 -1.42 -19.80
CA ASP A 191 16.02 -2.74 -20.42
C ASP A 191 15.38 -2.66 -21.81
N VAL A 192 14.30 -1.88 -21.95
CA VAL A 192 13.65 -1.62 -23.24
C VAL A 192 14.62 -0.91 -24.20
N LEU A 193 15.34 0.12 -23.74
CA LEU A 193 16.35 0.81 -24.54
C LEU A 193 17.44 -0.16 -25.01
N HIS A 194 17.92 -1.04 -24.12
CA HIS A 194 18.96 -2.01 -24.44
C HIS A 194 18.50 -3.04 -25.48
N ILE A 195 17.22 -3.44 -25.43
CA ILE A 195 16.60 -4.31 -26.45
C ILE A 195 16.50 -3.58 -27.78
N VAL A 196 16.05 -2.33 -27.78
CA VAL A 196 15.93 -1.51 -29.00
C VAL A 196 17.29 -1.31 -29.67
N ILE A 197 18.34 -1.00 -28.90
CA ILE A 197 19.70 -0.85 -29.42
C ILE A 197 20.19 -2.15 -30.06
N LYS A 198 20.03 -3.30 -29.38
CA LYS A 198 20.42 -4.61 -29.94
C LYS A 198 19.69 -4.95 -31.23
N ILE A 199 18.38 -4.64 -31.32
CA ILE A 199 17.60 -4.85 -32.53
C ILE A 199 18.13 -3.96 -33.67
N PHE A 200 18.44 -2.70 -33.36
CA PHE A 200 18.98 -1.76 -34.34
C PHE A 200 20.35 -2.21 -34.87
N ASP A 201 21.26 -2.64 -33.99
CA ASP A 201 22.58 -3.16 -34.36
C ASP A 201 22.44 -4.40 -35.27
N PHE A 202 21.51 -5.31 -34.94
CA PHE A 202 21.23 -6.48 -35.77
C PHE A 202 20.75 -6.11 -37.19
N PHE A 203 19.93 -5.07 -37.33
CA PHE A 203 19.51 -4.58 -38.66
C PHE A 203 20.65 -3.91 -39.42
N LYS A 204 21.53 -3.19 -38.72
CA LYS A 204 22.70 -2.52 -39.33
C LYS A 204 23.68 -3.54 -39.92
N ASP A 205 23.95 -4.63 -39.22
CA ASP A 205 24.84 -5.70 -39.69
C ASP A 205 24.31 -6.38 -40.97
N GLN A 206 22.99 -6.56 -41.07
CA GLN A 206 22.35 -7.10 -42.28
C GLN A 206 22.47 -6.18 -43.50
N SER A 207 22.65 -4.88 -43.30
CA SER A 207 22.77 -3.90 -44.38
C SER A 207 24.17 -3.85 -45.02
N HIS A 208 25.21 -4.26 -44.30
CA HIS A 208 26.60 -4.25 -44.79
C HIS A 208 27.06 -5.58 -45.40
N GLY A 209 26.28 -6.65 -45.23
CA GLY A 209 26.57 -7.99 -45.79
C GLY A 209 26.09 -8.20 -47.23
N LYS A 210 25.83 -7.14 -47.99
CA LYS A 210 25.48 -7.18 -49.42
C LYS A 210 26.49 -6.35 -50.21
#